data_AF-T0Y9D4-F1
#
_entry.id   AF-T0Y9D4-F1
#
_cell.length_a   1.000
_cell.length_b   1.000
_cell.length_c   1.000
_cell.angle_alpha   90.00
_cell.angle_beta   90.00
_cell.angle_gamma   90.00
#
_symmetry.space_group_name_H-M   'P 1'
#
loop_
_entity.id
_entity.type
_entity.pdbx_description
1 polymer ?
#
loop_
_entity_poly.entity_id
_entity_poly.type
_entity_poly.pdbx_seq_one_letter_code
_entity_poly.pdbx_strand_id
1 'polypeptide(L)'
;MRSLPEVARDLGLSPDETVPYGEALKIPVAQIRARADGPRKGRLILVTATTPTPQGEGKTVTAIGLAMALRARGHASVVCL
;
A
#
# COMPACT_ATOMS: atom_id res chain seq x y z
N MET A 1 10.95 4.55 -12.87
CA MET A 1 10.07 3.61 -12.13
C MET A 1 10.98 2.67 -11.36
N ARG A 2 10.64 2.27 -10.12
CA ARG A 2 11.48 1.37 -9.29
C ARG A 2 11.14 -0.09 -9.57
N SER A 3 12.06 -1.01 -9.31
CA SER A 3 11.80 -2.45 -9.45
C SER A 3 10.86 -2.95 -8.33
N LEU A 4 10.07 -3.99 -8.60
CA LEU A 4 9.18 -4.57 -7.58
C LEU A 4 9.93 -5.07 -6.33
N PRO A 5 11.12 -5.71 -6.44
CA PRO A 5 11.90 -6.09 -5.25
C PRO A 5 12.35 -4.90 -4.40
N GLU A 6 12.66 -3.74 -5.01
CA GLU A 6 12.96 -2.52 -4.25
C GLU A 6 11.73 -2.02 -3.50
N VAL A 7 10.55 -2.05 -4.14
CA VAL A 7 9.29 -1.65 -3.49
C VAL A 7 8.92 -2.61 -2.36
N ALA A 8 9.13 -3.92 -2.52
CA ALA A 8 8.90 -4.91 -1.46
C ALA A 8 9.83 -4.68 -0.26
N ARG A 9 11.10 -4.32 -0.52
CA ARG A 9 12.08 -4.03 0.53
C ARG A 9 11.69 -2.82 1.38
N ASP A 10 11.11 -1.78 0.77
CA ASP A 10 10.54 -0.63 1.50
C ASP A 10 9.46 -1.04 2.52
N LEU A 11 8.80 -2.17 2.30
CA LEU A 11 7.75 -2.74 3.17
C LEU A 11 8.31 -3.76 4.18
N GLY A 12 9.63 -3.96 4.22
CA GLY A 12 10.26 -4.98 5.05
C GLY A 12 9.92 -6.40 4.62
N LEU A 13 9.76 -6.63 3.32
CA LEU A 13 9.58 -7.97 2.73
C LEU A 13 10.87 -8.41 2.06
N SER A 14 11.33 -9.63 2.36
CA SER A 14 12.43 -10.27 1.65
C SER A 14 11.94 -10.96 0.37
N PRO A 15 12.84 -11.26 -0.60
CA PRO A 15 12.45 -11.87 -1.87
C PRO A 15 11.68 -13.18 -1.73
N ASP A 16 12.03 -14.00 -0.73
CA ASP A 16 11.41 -15.30 -0.41
C ASP A 16 10.03 -15.18 0.25
N GLU A 17 9.64 -13.98 0.70
CA GLU A 17 8.31 -13.71 1.24
C GLU A 17 7.31 -13.27 0.16
N THR A 18 7.75 -13.17 -1.09
CA THR A 18 6.92 -12.73 -2.23
C THR A 18 7.00 -13.72 -3.38
N VAL A 19 5.93 -13.78 -4.17
CA VAL A 19 5.85 -14.63 -5.37
C VAL A 19 5.60 -13.74 -6.58
N PRO A 20 6.42 -13.82 -7.64
CA PRO A 20 6.17 -13.12 -8.89
C PRO A 20 4.82 -13.50 -9.51
N TYR A 21 4.11 -12.52 -10.03
CA TYR A 21 2.84 -12.71 -10.74
C TYR A 21 2.72 -11.70 -11.88
N GLY A 22 3.25 -12.05 -13.05
CA GLY A 22 3.36 -11.11 -14.17
C GLY A 22 4.16 -9.87 -13.78
N GLU A 23 3.55 -8.69 -13.92
CA GLU A 23 4.12 -7.39 -13.54
C GLU A 23 3.87 -7.02 -12.07
N ALA A 24 3.48 -7.98 -11.23
CA ALA A 24 3.20 -7.78 -9.81
C ALA A 24 3.94 -8.78 -8.92
N LEU A 25 3.94 -8.49 -7.61
CA LEU A 25 4.30 -9.43 -6.56
C LEU A 25 3.05 -9.78 -5.74
N LYS A 26 2.91 -11.05 -5.39
CA LYS A 26 1.91 -11.53 -4.42
C LYS A 26 2.59 -11.89 -3.12
N ILE A 27 1.94 -11.56 -2.01
CA ILE A 27 2.38 -11.97 -0.67
C ILE A 27 1.54 -13.20 -0.28
N PRO A 28 2.15 -14.37 -0.02
CA PRO A 28 1.41 -15.54 0.43
C PRO A 28 0.68 -15.28 1.76
N VAL A 29 -0.55 -15.79 1.89
CA VAL A 29 -1.37 -15.61 3.11
C VAL A 29 -0.66 -16.11 4.37
N ALA A 30 0.14 -17.16 4.26
CA ALA A 30 0.96 -17.67 5.37
C ALA A 30 1.93 -16.60 5.93
N GLN A 31 2.54 -15.79 5.07
CA GLN A 31 3.43 -14.70 5.48
C GLN A 31 2.68 -13.59 6.21
N ILE A 32 1.45 -13.29 5.77
CA ILE A 32 0.58 -12.32 6.46
C ILE A 32 0.21 -12.81 7.86
N ARG A 33 -0.18 -14.09 7.97
CA ARG A 33 -0.56 -14.71 9.26
C ARG A 33 0.61 -14.76 10.24
N ALA A 34 1.81 -15.09 9.78
CA ALA A 34 3.01 -15.09 10.61
C ALA A 34 3.33 -13.72 11.23
N ARG A 35 2.88 -12.64 10.59
CA ARG A 35 3.07 -11.24 11.03
C ARG A 35 1.88 -10.66 11.79
N ALA A 36 0.78 -11.41 11.93
CA ALA A 36 -0.49 -10.90 12.47
C ALA A 36 -0.40 -10.41 13.92
N ASP A 37 0.48 -11.02 14.71
CA ASP A 37 0.68 -10.72 16.14
C ASP A 37 1.82 -9.70 16.39
N GLY A 38 2.31 -9.05 15.33
CA GLY A 38 3.40 -8.08 15.41
C GLY A 38 3.07 -6.82 16.23
N PRO A 39 4.09 -6.18 16.85
CA PRO A 39 3.88 -5.07 17.77
C PRO A 39 3.55 -3.76 17.01
N ARG A 40 2.32 -3.28 17.21
CA ARG A 40 1.68 -2.04 16.71
C ARG A 40 1.18 -2.06 15.27
N LYS A 41 -0.15 -1.93 15.14
CA LYS A 41 -0.83 -1.55 13.90
C LYS A 41 -0.53 -0.08 13.57
N GLY A 42 -0.28 0.21 12.30
CA GLY A 42 -0.18 1.59 11.79
C GLY A 42 -1.51 2.36 11.92
N ARG A 43 -1.52 3.61 11.49
CA ARG A 43 -2.76 4.41 11.43
C ARG A 43 -3.55 4.03 10.17
N LEU A 44 -4.85 3.75 10.33
CA LEU A 44 -5.78 3.58 9.20
C LEU A 44 -6.44 4.91 8.87
N ILE A 45 -6.27 5.37 7.63
CA ILE A 45 -6.94 6.56 7.10
C ILE A 45 -7.96 6.10 6.06
N LEU A 46 -9.24 6.37 6.31
CA LEU A 46 -10.32 6.08 5.36
C LEU A 46 -10.56 7.29 4.47
N VAL A 47 -10.37 7.13 3.17
CA VAL A 47 -10.68 8.17 2.17
C VAL A 47 -12.07 7.88 1.60
N THR A 48 -12.97 8.84 1.77
CA THR A 48 -14.35 8.80 1.25
C THR A 48 -14.65 10.04 0.40
N ALA A 49 -15.77 10.02 -0.30
CA ALA A 49 -16.26 11.13 -1.10
C ALA A 49 -17.77 11.31 -0.90
N THR A 50 -18.31 12.42 -1.37
CA THR A 50 -19.76 12.62 -1.52
C THR A 50 -20.35 11.65 -2.55
N THR A 51 -21.68 11.65 -2.69
CA THR A 51 -22.37 10.89 -3.73
C THR A 51 -21.75 11.15 -5.11
N PRO A 52 -21.51 10.11 -5.93
CA PRO A 52 -20.91 10.25 -7.24
C PRO A 52 -21.71 11.15 -8.19
N THR A 53 -20.99 11.90 -9.01
CA THR A 53 -21.47 12.82 -10.03
C THR A 53 -20.77 12.52 -11.36
N PRO A 54 -21.33 12.95 -12.52
CA PRO A 54 -20.67 12.75 -13.82
C PRO A 54 -19.29 13.40 -13.94
N GLN A 55 -18.99 14.41 -13.13
CA GLN A 55 -17.70 15.12 -13.14
C GLN A 55 -16.58 14.33 -12.45
N GLY A 56 -16.94 13.37 -11.60
CA GLY A 56 -16.01 12.57 -10.80
C GLY A 56 -15.43 13.32 -9.60
N GLU A 57 -15.29 12.60 -8.48
CA GLU A 57 -14.91 13.18 -7.18
C GLU A 57 -13.41 13.09 -6.91
N GLY A 58 -12.68 12.33 -7.73
CA GLY A 58 -11.24 12.16 -7.58
C GLY A 58 -10.82 11.33 -6.36
N LYS A 59 -11.70 10.54 -5.74
CA LYS A 59 -11.41 9.73 -4.53
C LYS A 59 -10.09 8.93 -4.64
N THR A 60 -9.91 8.19 -5.74
CA THR A 60 -8.71 7.36 -5.96
C THR A 60 -7.46 8.20 -6.17
N VAL A 61 -7.57 9.31 -6.93
CA VAL A 61 -6.46 10.25 -7.14
C VAL A 61 -6.03 10.86 -5.81
N THR A 62 -6.99 11.27 -4.99
CA THR A 62 -6.73 11.80 -3.64
C THR A 62 -6.11 10.75 -2.73
N ALA A 63 -6.56 9.49 -2.76
CA ALA A 63 -5.99 8.42 -1.94
C ALA A 63 -4.52 8.13 -2.31
N ILE A 64 -4.20 8.06 -3.60
CA ILE A 64 -2.82 7.88 -4.09
C ILE A 64 -1.97 9.10 -3.72
N GLY A 65 -2.46 10.31 -4.00
CA GLY A 65 -1.76 11.56 -3.72
C GLY A 65 -1.47 11.76 -2.23
N LEU A 66 -2.42 11.42 -1.36
CA LEU A 66 -2.24 11.45 0.09
C LEU A 66 -1.12 10.50 0.54
N ALA A 67 -1.11 9.25 0.05
CA ALA A 67 -0.06 8.30 0.37
C ALA A 67 1.32 8.78 -0.10
N MET A 68 1.41 9.35 -1.30
CA MET A 68 2.65 9.95 -1.83
C MET A 68 3.11 11.14 -0.99
N ALA A 69 2.21 12.04 -0.61
CA ALA A 69 2.52 13.22 0.21
C ALA A 69 3.01 12.82 1.61
N LEU A 70 2.42 11.79 2.22
CA LEU A 70 2.88 11.23 3.49
C LEU A 70 4.31 10.67 3.38
N ARG A 71 4.63 9.93 2.31
CA ARG A 71 6.01 9.49 2.04
C ARG A 71 6.98 10.66 1.87
N ALA A 72 6.58 11.69 1.12
CA ALA A 72 7.38 12.90 0.93
C ALA A 72 7.64 13.68 2.24
N ARG A 73 6.77 13.51 3.24
CA ARG A 73 6.93 14.08 4.60
C ARG A 73 7.70 13.17 5.56
N GLY A 74 8.20 12.02 5.11
CA GLY A 74 8.97 11.08 5.92
C GLY A 74 8.12 10.05 6.69
N HIS A 75 6.83 9.92 6.39
CA HIS A 75 6.00 8.88 6.97
C HIS A 75 6.02 7.61 6.11
N ALA A 76 6.14 6.45 6.75
CA ALA A 76 5.88 5.17 6.09
C ALA A 76 4.38 5.03 5.80
N SER A 77 3.99 5.12 4.54
CA SER A 77 2.61 4.99 4.08
C SER A 77 2.49 4.06 2.87
N VAL A 78 1.33 3.42 2.78
CA VAL A 78 0.87 2.56 1.70
C VAL A 78 -0.59 2.91 1.41
N VAL A 79 -1.00 2.86 0.14
CA VAL A 79 -2.41 2.97 -0.26
C VAL A 79 -2.94 1.57 -0.58
N CYS A 80 -4.13 1.26 -0.08
CA CYS A 80 -4.89 0.06 -0.45
C CYS A 80 -6.08 0.51 -1.30
N LEU A 81 -6.20 -0.04 -2.51
CA LEU A 81 -7.22 0.32 -3.50
C LEU A 81 -8.09 -0.89 -3.86
#